data_AF-A0A429AJ56-F1
#
_entry.id   AF-A0A429AJ56-F1
#
_cell.length_a   1.000
_cell.length_b   1.000
_cell.length_c   1.000
_cell.angle_alpha   90.00
_cell.angle_beta   90.00
_cell.angle_gamma   90.00
#
_symmetry.space_group_name_H-M   'P 1'
#
loop_
_entity.id
_entity.type
_entity.pdbx_description
1 polymer ?
#
loop_
_entity_poly.entity_id
_entity_poly.type
_entity_poly.pdbx_seq_one_letter_code
_entity_poly.pdbx_strand_id
1 'polypeptide(L)'
;MDHSNHTTLLQAGGQSAISERMRDLLARAAQDHVYEQRTQGAVLDEIRQRLEGMEWLLREVRERELGGLSGTLESVSGRLDDITAKPPMWAEGLAQHVEAVRDHVDAVGEKIGNVDARVAPVAELPSLWADLGTVGEAVDEALKRLQSVLDTTDGITQGMSDFATKLTQLNSSMEAAASRFTRLDKSVADLSGRTERVESAVGGLTESVAAAAEQAAVKIDAAEQRLTARLDDADLHLAARLDEADKRLAGRLDETDERLTARLDRADERAAARLDAADQRLTVRLTDVEQRLTARLDEADRHLAVQLGESEQRLTGRLDGVDARLDRVEGRLKGLDTRLTGFDSRLESADECLADIDTRLDGLDGRLGSLDEHVSATDQHLTETATRSEGRFNKLDNQMESIDERLVEAEEHLITRFDTLDGQFSGLDSRFNGLGTHLNGLATRAEQASEHLESVDDRVKAMNQHVSQLPAALAIPERVGELIQSQAGAQADRLSAAADALTELVRSRPDRDELSETVSGIVQPATDDLTKRLAALEETMLALAEALLRPTRTKD
;
A
#
# COMPACT_ATOMS: atom_id res chain seq x y z
N MET A 1 -24.22 28.55 14.93
CA MET A 1 -22.89 28.80 15.51
C MET A 1 -22.70 27.84 16.66
N ASP A 2 -21.87 26.80 16.59
CA ASP A 2 -21.12 26.23 15.46
C ASP A 2 -21.12 24.69 15.64
N HIS A 3 -21.43 23.88 14.64
CA HIS A 3 -20.61 23.52 13.47
C HIS A 3 -19.28 22.80 13.80
N SER A 4 -19.21 21.57 13.28
CA SER A 4 -17.99 20.86 12.87
C SER A 4 -17.01 20.39 13.95
N ASN A 5 -17.10 19.08 14.24
CA ASN A 5 -15.91 18.23 14.16
C ASN A 5 -16.25 16.88 13.52
N HIS A 6 -15.40 16.52 12.56
CA HIS A 6 -15.46 15.44 11.55
C HIS A 6 -16.11 14.11 12.00
N THR A 7 -16.89 13.40 11.18
CA THR A 7 -16.83 13.21 9.70
C THR A 7 -15.56 12.50 9.22
N THR A 8 -15.07 11.53 9.99
CA THR A 8 -14.01 10.58 9.58
C THR A 8 -14.19 9.24 10.28
N LEU A 9 -15.03 8.34 9.71
CA LEU A 9 -14.96 6.86 9.87
C LEU A 9 -16.01 6.07 9.05
N LEU A 10 -16.58 6.64 7.97
CA LEU A 10 -17.53 5.96 7.08
C LEU A 10 -16.88 5.41 5.81
N GLN A 11 -15.86 4.55 5.97
CA GLN A 11 -15.38 3.65 4.92
C GLN A 11 -14.61 2.46 5.53
N ALA A 12 -14.52 1.34 4.79
CA ALA A 12 -13.87 0.06 5.15
C ALA A 12 -14.42 -0.78 6.33
N GLY A 13 -15.09 -0.20 7.34
CA GLY A 13 -15.49 -0.97 8.55
C GLY A 13 -16.64 -1.98 8.40
N GLY A 14 -17.72 -1.62 7.69
CA GLY A 14 -19.02 -2.30 7.81
C GLY A 14 -19.07 -3.75 7.30
N GLN A 15 -18.52 -4.01 6.11
CA GLN A 15 -18.58 -5.34 5.49
C GLN A 15 -17.66 -6.35 6.19
N SER A 16 -16.53 -5.90 6.74
CA SER A 16 -15.66 -6.75 7.57
C SER A 16 -16.42 -7.27 8.79
N ALA A 17 -17.00 -6.37 9.60
CA ALA A 17 -17.74 -6.72 10.80
C ALA A 17 -18.94 -7.64 10.54
N ILE A 18 -19.65 -7.47 9.42
CA ILE A 18 -20.74 -8.38 9.03
C ILE A 18 -20.19 -9.76 8.63
N SER A 19 -19.13 -9.83 7.81
CA SER A 19 -18.48 -11.10 7.43
C SER A 19 -17.92 -11.87 8.63
N GLU A 20 -17.48 -11.13 9.65
CA GLU A 20 -16.87 -11.65 10.86
C GLU A 20 -17.93 -12.17 11.81
N ARG A 21 -19.00 -11.40 12.05
CA ARG A 21 -20.17 -11.84 12.81
C ARG A 21 -20.89 -13.01 12.14
N MET A 22 -20.89 -13.09 10.81
CA MET A 22 -21.45 -14.23 10.07
C MET A 22 -20.55 -15.47 10.15
N ARG A 23 -19.21 -15.30 10.10
CA ARG A 23 -18.26 -16.39 10.44
C ARG A 23 -18.45 -16.88 11.87
N ASP A 24 -18.65 -15.97 12.82
CA ASP A 24 -18.81 -16.29 14.24
C ASP A 24 -20.13 -17.02 14.53
N LEU A 25 -21.21 -16.66 13.81
CA LEU A 25 -22.48 -17.39 13.83
C LEU A 25 -22.41 -18.76 13.12
N LEU A 26 -21.70 -18.87 12.01
CA LEU A 26 -21.46 -20.16 11.33
C LEU A 26 -20.56 -21.07 12.18
N ALA A 27 -19.58 -20.52 12.88
CA ALA A 27 -18.74 -21.24 13.83
C ALA A 27 -19.57 -21.75 15.03
N ARG A 28 -20.45 -20.91 15.59
CA ARG A 28 -21.45 -21.36 16.59
C ARG A 28 -22.30 -22.50 16.04
N ALA A 29 -23.00 -22.30 14.92
CA ALA A 29 -23.91 -23.30 14.37
C ALA A 29 -23.20 -24.64 14.03
N ALA A 30 -21.98 -24.60 13.50
CA ALA A 30 -21.18 -25.80 13.26
C ALA A 30 -20.76 -26.49 14.58
N GLN A 31 -20.37 -25.71 15.60
CA GLN A 31 -19.94 -26.24 16.89
C GLN A 31 -21.12 -26.76 17.73
N ASP A 32 -22.29 -26.11 17.64
CA ASP A 32 -23.56 -26.54 18.22
C ASP A 32 -24.02 -27.86 17.57
N HIS A 33 -23.92 -27.99 16.23
CA HIS A 33 -24.26 -29.23 15.55
C HIS A 33 -23.26 -30.38 15.83
N VAL A 34 -21.97 -30.08 16.02
CA VAL A 34 -20.98 -31.05 16.51
C VAL A 34 -21.27 -31.46 17.97
N TYR A 35 -21.79 -30.55 18.79
CA TYR A 35 -22.24 -30.86 20.15
C TYR A 35 -23.49 -31.76 20.12
N GLU A 36 -24.44 -31.45 19.24
CA GLU A 36 -25.66 -32.22 19.01
C GLU A 36 -25.37 -33.64 18.46
N GLN A 37 -24.43 -33.78 17.52
CA GLN A 37 -23.98 -35.11 17.07
C GLN A 37 -23.29 -35.90 18.19
N ARG A 38 -22.56 -35.22 19.10
CA ARG A 38 -21.97 -35.88 20.29
C ARG A 38 -23.01 -36.30 21.32
N THR A 39 -24.05 -35.52 21.56
CA THR A 39 -25.13 -35.92 22.48
C THR A 39 -26.01 -37.00 21.87
N GLN A 40 -26.29 -36.96 20.57
CA GLN A 40 -26.94 -38.06 19.85
C GLN A 40 -26.11 -39.35 19.90
N GLY A 41 -24.78 -39.27 19.69
CA GLY A 41 -23.88 -40.40 19.86
C GLY A 41 -23.92 -40.99 21.27
N ALA A 42 -23.81 -40.16 22.30
CA ALA A 42 -23.89 -40.61 23.70
C ALA A 42 -25.25 -41.26 24.05
N VAL A 43 -26.36 -40.75 23.49
CA VAL A 43 -27.69 -41.36 23.66
C VAL A 43 -27.79 -42.71 22.93
N LEU A 44 -27.20 -42.85 21.75
CA LEU A 44 -27.13 -44.13 21.03
C LEU A 44 -26.27 -45.16 21.78
N ASP A 45 -25.14 -44.75 22.35
CA ASP A 45 -24.30 -45.59 23.20
C ASP A 45 -25.02 -46.01 24.49
N GLU A 46 -25.80 -45.12 25.14
CA GLU A 46 -26.61 -45.48 26.31
C GLU A 46 -27.75 -46.45 25.94
N ILE A 47 -28.44 -46.23 24.81
CA ILE A 47 -29.46 -47.16 24.29
C ILE A 47 -28.84 -48.52 24.02
N ARG A 48 -27.67 -48.57 23.37
CA ARG A 48 -26.91 -49.79 23.11
C ARG A 48 -26.55 -50.51 24.42
N GLN A 49 -26.00 -49.79 25.40
CA GLN A 49 -25.60 -50.39 26.69
C GLN A 49 -26.82 -50.93 27.47
N ARG A 50 -27.98 -50.29 27.36
CA ARG A 50 -29.26 -50.80 27.89
C ARG A 50 -29.72 -52.06 27.16
N LEU A 51 -29.56 -52.15 25.83
CA LEU A 51 -29.87 -53.35 25.05
C LEU A 51 -28.95 -54.52 25.41
N GLU A 52 -27.63 -54.31 25.46
CA GLU A 52 -26.65 -55.32 25.89
C GLU A 52 -26.95 -55.81 27.33
N GLY A 53 -27.39 -54.91 28.23
CA GLY A 53 -27.86 -55.27 29.57
C GLY A 53 -29.17 -56.07 29.59
N MET A 54 -30.12 -55.78 28.69
CA MET A 54 -31.37 -56.55 28.55
C MET A 54 -31.12 -57.94 27.93
N GLU A 55 -30.20 -58.06 26.97
CA GLU A 55 -29.77 -59.36 26.44
C GLU A 55 -29.10 -60.22 27.52
N TRP A 56 -28.27 -59.61 28.39
CA TRP A 56 -27.69 -60.30 29.54
C TRP A 56 -28.76 -60.81 30.52
N LEU A 57 -29.75 -59.97 30.86
CA LEU A 57 -30.87 -60.38 31.74
C LEU A 57 -31.74 -61.48 31.12
N LEU A 58 -32.04 -61.40 29.82
CA LEU A 58 -32.79 -62.44 29.10
C LEU A 58 -32.01 -63.77 29.05
N ARG A 59 -30.69 -63.70 28.90
CA ARG A 59 -29.82 -64.88 28.97
C ARG A 59 -29.81 -65.48 30.38
N GLU A 60 -29.61 -64.67 31.41
CA GLU A 60 -29.57 -65.12 32.81
C GLU A 60 -30.90 -65.79 33.21
N VAL A 61 -32.05 -65.19 32.89
CA VAL A 61 -33.37 -65.81 33.13
C VAL A 61 -33.53 -67.13 32.36
N ARG A 62 -33.01 -67.24 31.13
CA ARG A 62 -33.09 -68.47 30.33
C ARG A 62 -32.19 -69.59 30.85
N GLU A 63 -30.94 -69.29 31.22
CA GLU A 63 -29.99 -70.29 31.70
C GLU A 63 -30.22 -70.68 33.18
N ARG A 64 -30.78 -69.77 33.99
CA ARG A 64 -30.92 -69.93 35.45
C ARG A 64 -32.33 -70.29 35.90
N GLU A 65 -33.34 -69.49 35.52
CA GLU A 65 -34.74 -69.74 35.95
C GLU A 65 -35.36 -70.87 35.11
N LEU A 66 -35.33 -70.78 33.78
CA LEU A 66 -35.91 -71.83 32.93
C LEU A 66 -35.10 -73.14 32.98
N GLY A 67 -33.77 -73.05 33.05
CA GLY A 67 -32.90 -74.21 33.27
C GLY A 67 -33.16 -74.88 34.63
N GLY A 68 -33.26 -74.09 35.71
CA GLY A 68 -33.60 -74.58 37.04
C GLY A 68 -34.98 -75.23 37.10
N LEU A 69 -36.01 -74.58 36.53
CA LEU A 69 -37.37 -75.11 36.45
C LEU A 69 -37.41 -76.45 35.69
N SER A 70 -36.73 -76.56 34.55
CA SER A 70 -36.63 -77.83 33.80
C SER A 70 -36.03 -78.95 34.66
N GLY A 71 -34.92 -78.67 35.37
CA GLY A 71 -34.31 -79.65 36.28
C GLY A 71 -35.20 -80.05 37.45
N THR A 72 -35.99 -79.11 38.00
CA THR A 72 -36.99 -79.46 39.03
C THR A 72 -38.15 -80.28 38.49
N LEU A 73 -38.59 -80.03 37.26
CA LEU A 73 -39.69 -80.77 36.63
C LEU A 73 -39.26 -82.23 36.33
N GLU A 74 -38.05 -82.41 35.82
CA GLU A 74 -37.47 -83.74 35.55
C GLU A 74 -37.18 -84.51 36.85
N SER A 75 -36.76 -83.82 37.92
CA SER A 75 -36.67 -84.40 39.27
C SER A 75 -38.02 -84.80 39.86
N VAL A 76 -39.10 -84.06 39.57
CA VAL A 76 -40.47 -84.43 39.96
C VAL A 76 -40.97 -85.61 39.15
N SER A 77 -40.70 -85.67 37.84
CA SER A 77 -41.05 -86.83 37.00
C SER A 77 -40.36 -88.10 37.49
N GLY A 78 -39.04 -88.10 37.65
CA GLY A 78 -38.30 -89.27 38.11
C GLY A 78 -38.73 -89.78 39.49
N ARG A 79 -39.21 -88.88 40.37
CA ARG A 79 -39.81 -89.27 41.66
C ARG A 79 -41.22 -89.86 41.53
N LEU A 80 -41.97 -89.49 40.50
CA LEU A 80 -43.25 -90.10 40.14
C LEU A 80 -43.04 -91.50 39.53
N ASP A 81 -42.02 -91.64 38.68
CA ASP A 81 -41.60 -92.91 38.09
C ASP A 81 -41.09 -93.88 39.18
N ASP A 82 -40.27 -93.43 40.14
CA ASP A 82 -39.86 -94.24 41.31
C ASP A 82 -41.06 -94.73 42.15
N ILE A 83 -42.06 -93.86 42.37
CA ILE A 83 -43.27 -94.19 43.16
C ILE A 83 -44.19 -95.18 42.43
N THR A 84 -44.22 -95.17 41.09
CA THR A 84 -44.99 -96.14 40.29
C THR A 84 -44.23 -97.45 40.09
N ALA A 85 -42.90 -97.42 40.03
CA ALA A 85 -42.05 -98.61 39.93
C ALA A 85 -41.89 -99.36 41.28
N LYS A 86 -42.07 -98.68 42.42
CA LYS A 86 -41.94 -99.28 43.76
C LYS A 86 -43.02 -98.78 44.73
N PRO A 87 -44.05 -99.59 45.06
CA PRO A 87 -45.01 -99.21 46.09
C PRO A 87 -44.32 -99.10 47.46
N PRO A 88 -44.73 -98.13 48.31
CA PRO A 88 -44.07 -97.87 49.60
C PRO A 88 -44.30 -98.99 50.63
N MET A 89 -43.31 -99.17 51.52
CA MET A 89 -43.22 -100.25 52.54
C MET A 89 -44.50 -100.53 53.36
N TRP A 90 -45.41 -99.57 53.53
CA TRP A 90 -46.65 -99.79 54.27
C TRP A 90 -47.64 -100.71 53.51
N ALA A 91 -47.52 -100.82 52.18
CA ALA A 91 -48.27 -101.78 51.39
C ALA A 91 -47.79 -103.23 51.61
N GLU A 92 -46.46 -103.44 51.67
CA GLU A 92 -45.87 -104.74 52.03
C GLU A 92 -46.20 -105.13 53.48
N GLY A 93 -46.15 -104.17 54.41
CA GLY A 93 -46.49 -104.39 55.82
C GLY A 93 -47.96 -104.77 56.08
N LEU A 94 -48.88 -104.41 55.18
CA LEU A 94 -50.26 -104.88 55.20
C LEU A 94 -50.40 -106.30 54.66
N ALA A 95 -49.69 -106.65 53.58
CA ALA A 95 -49.69 -108.01 53.04
C ALA A 95 -49.15 -109.03 54.07
N GLN A 96 -48.03 -108.71 54.72
CA GLN A 96 -47.43 -109.55 55.78
C GLN A 96 -48.35 -109.71 57.00
N HIS A 97 -49.17 -108.71 57.34
CA HIS A 97 -50.16 -108.83 58.42
C HIS A 97 -51.31 -109.78 58.06
N VAL A 98 -51.78 -109.78 56.81
CA VAL A 98 -52.83 -110.69 56.34
C VAL A 98 -52.33 -112.14 56.32
N GLU A 99 -51.06 -112.35 55.93
CA GLU A 99 -50.42 -113.66 55.94
C GLU A 99 -50.20 -114.18 57.38
N ALA A 100 -49.67 -113.34 58.29
CA ALA A 100 -49.50 -113.72 59.69
C ALA A 100 -50.82 -114.01 60.44
N VAL A 101 -51.92 -113.36 60.07
CA VAL A 101 -53.26 -113.67 60.61
C VAL A 101 -53.78 -115.01 60.07
N ARG A 102 -53.47 -115.37 58.81
CA ARG A 102 -53.82 -116.65 58.22
C ARG A 102 -53.09 -117.81 58.89
N ASP A 103 -51.77 -117.71 59.04
CA ASP A 103 -50.95 -118.71 59.73
C ASP A 103 -51.42 -118.94 61.18
N HIS A 104 -51.90 -117.88 61.86
CA HIS A 104 -52.46 -117.99 63.20
C HIS A 104 -53.80 -118.73 63.26
N VAL A 105 -54.62 -118.65 62.20
CA VAL A 105 -55.87 -119.42 62.09
C VAL A 105 -55.59 -120.90 61.83
N ASP A 106 -54.67 -121.20 60.91
CA ASP A 106 -54.31 -122.58 60.58
C ASP A 106 -53.62 -123.28 61.79
N ALA A 107 -52.78 -122.56 62.55
CA ALA A 107 -52.16 -123.04 63.79
C ALA A 107 -53.14 -123.22 64.98
N VAL A 108 -54.36 -122.67 64.91
CA VAL A 108 -55.46 -122.96 65.84
C VAL A 108 -56.23 -124.21 65.39
N GLY A 109 -56.34 -124.45 64.08
CA GLY A 109 -56.93 -125.67 63.52
C GLY A 109 -56.23 -126.96 63.99
N GLU A 110 -54.90 -127.03 63.88
CA GLU A 110 -54.11 -128.20 64.31
C GLU A 110 -54.26 -128.55 65.81
N LYS A 111 -54.59 -127.56 66.65
CA LYS A 111 -54.75 -127.73 68.10
C LYS A 111 -56.11 -128.26 68.53
N ILE A 112 -57.09 -128.32 67.62
CA ILE A 112 -58.43 -128.86 67.92
C ILE A 112 -58.55 -130.34 67.49
N GLY A 113 -57.75 -130.80 66.51
CA GLY A 113 -57.78 -132.18 66.02
C GLY A 113 -57.17 -133.25 66.95
N ASN A 114 -56.48 -132.87 68.03
CA ASN A 114 -55.59 -133.76 68.80
C ASN A 114 -56.14 -134.24 70.16
N VAL A 115 -57.47 -134.41 70.29
CA VAL A 115 -58.11 -134.92 71.54
C VAL A 115 -58.88 -136.24 71.34
N ASP A 116 -59.31 -136.57 70.12
CA ASP A 116 -60.16 -137.76 69.86
C ASP A 116 -59.35 -139.03 69.55
N ALA A 117 -58.46 -139.42 70.46
CA ALA A 117 -57.48 -140.50 70.23
C ALA A 117 -57.13 -141.36 71.47
N ARG A 118 -58.13 -141.77 72.28
CA ARG A 118 -57.97 -142.91 73.22
C ARG A 118 -59.21 -143.82 73.25
N VAL A 119 -59.15 -144.88 72.47
CA VAL A 119 -60.12 -145.99 72.40
C VAL A 119 -59.56 -147.23 73.11
N ALA A 120 -60.46 -148.17 73.43
CA ALA A 120 -60.24 -149.60 73.76
C ALA A 120 -60.10 -150.00 75.26
N PRO A 121 -60.58 -151.20 75.66
CA PRO A 121 -61.62 -152.05 75.04
C PRO A 121 -62.63 -152.68 76.03
N VAL A 122 -63.57 -153.46 75.48
CA VAL A 122 -64.54 -154.33 76.17
C VAL A 122 -64.02 -155.76 76.26
N ALA A 123 -64.17 -156.46 77.41
CA ALA A 123 -64.36 -157.92 77.49
C ALA A 123 -64.75 -158.44 78.91
N GLU A 124 -65.28 -159.68 78.94
CA GLU A 124 -65.35 -160.68 80.04
C GLU A 124 -66.32 -160.53 81.25
N LEU A 125 -67.29 -161.47 81.29
CA LEU A 125 -67.78 -162.24 82.45
C LEU A 125 -67.27 -163.68 82.22
N PRO A 126 -66.91 -164.53 83.23
CA PRO A 126 -67.83 -164.92 84.33
C PRO A 126 -67.21 -165.42 85.67
N SER A 127 -68.06 -165.59 86.70
CA SER A 127 -68.02 -166.64 87.76
C SER A 127 -69.07 -166.31 88.84
N LEU A 128 -69.75 -167.25 89.51
CA LEU A 128 -69.79 -168.72 89.41
C LEU A 128 -71.22 -169.20 89.78
N TRP A 129 -71.65 -170.34 89.23
CA TRP A 129 -72.75 -171.17 89.76
C TRP A 129 -72.14 -172.49 90.23
N ALA A 130 -72.34 -172.86 91.49
CA ALA A 130 -72.18 -174.20 92.03
C ALA A 130 -72.89 -174.29 93.39
N ASP A 131 -73.29 -175.51 93.75
CA ASP A 131 -73.77 -175.94 95.08
C ASP A 131 -75.05 -175.29 95.65
N LEU A 132 -76.04 -176.06 96.14
CA LEU A 132 -76.19 -177.52 96.10
C LEU A 132 -77.67 -177.93 96.12
N GLY A 133 -78.03 -178.91 95.29
CA GLY A 133 -79.36 -179.52 95.25
C GLY A 133 -79.31 -181.03 95.51
N THR A 134 -78.96 -181.46 96.73
CA THR A 134 -78.98 -182.89 97.14
C THR A 134 -79.23 -183.12 98.64
N VAL A 135 -80.47 -182.90 99.11
CA VAL A 135 -81.16 -183.72 100.14
C VAL A 135 -82.67 -183.55 99.87
N GLY A 136 -83.46 -184.54 99.48
CA GLY A 136 -83.18 -185.97 99.32
C GLY A 136 -83.83 -186.80 100.42
N GLU A 137 -84.73 -187.70 100.01
CA GLU A 137 -85.10 -188.93 100.76
C GLU A 137 -85.62 -188.75 102.20
N ALA A 138 -86.80 -188.14 102.30
CA ALA A 138 -87.79 -188.47 103.33
C ALA A 138 -89.13 -188.88 102.69
N VAL A 139 -89.07 -189.67 101.62
CA VAL A 139 -90.23 -190.29 100.98
C VAL A 139 -90.61 -191.55 101.77
N ASP A 140 -91.71 -191.50 102.52
CA ASP A 140 -92.77 -192.54 102.58
C ASP A 140 -93.68 -192.41 103.82
N GLU A 141 -93.21 -191.80 104.91
CA GLU A 141 -93.97 -191.72 106.16
C GLU A 141 -94.63 -190.33 106.37
N ALA A 142 -95.89 -190.06 106.03
CA ALA A 142 -96.88 -190.81 105.23
C ALA A 142 -97.97 -189.80 104.81
N LEU A 143 -98.63 -189.89 103.66
CA LEU A 143 -99.67 -190.89 103.31
C LEU A 143 -100.73 -191.21 104.41
N LYS A 144 -100.48 -190.89 105.69
CA LYS A 144 -101.46 -190.88 106.79
C LYS A 144 -102.10 -189.49 106.99
N ARG A 145 -101.47 -188.41 106.52
CA ARG A 145 -102.05 -187.04 106.55
C ARG A 145 -102.38 -186.43 105.20
N LEU A 146 -102.78 -187.30 104.25
CA LEU A 146 -103.84 -186.97 103.28
C LEU A 146 -105.15 -186.48 103.95
N GLN A 147 -105.27 -186.63 105.27
CA GLN A 147 -106.35 -186.11 106.11
C GLN A 147 -106.24 -184.61 106.44
N SER A 148 -105.10 -183.93 106.23
CA SER A 148 -104.95 -182.47 106.41
C SER A 148 -104.91 -181.69 105.08
N VAL A 149 -105.50 -182.27 104.02
CA VAL A 149 -105.74 -181.65 102.70
C VAL A 149 -106.78 -180.49 102.77
N LEU A 150 -107.27 -180.16 103.97
CA LEU A 150 -108.23 -179.10 104.24
C LEU A 150 -107.59 -177.73 104.57
N ASP A 151 -106.30 -177.68 104.92
CA ASP A 151 -105.68 -176.45 105.48
C ASP A 151 -104.75 -175.69 104.50
N THR A 152 -104.26 -176.30 103.43
CA THR A 152 -103.13 -175.77 102.64
C THR A 152 -103.48 -174.69 101.61
N THR A 153 -104.37 -173.75 101.95
CA THR A 153 -104.79 -172.66 101.04
C THR A 153 -103.82 -171.45 101.07
N ASP A 154 -103.10 -171.24 102.19
CA ASP A 154 -102.33 -170.01 102.42
C ASP A 154 -100.98 -169.94 101.68
N GLY A 155 -100.35 -171.07 101.40
CA GLY A 155 -98.92 -171.15 101.01
C GLY A 155 -98.55 -170.49 99.67
N ILE A 156 -99.53 -170.25 98.79
CA ILE A 156 -99.30 -169.60 97.47
C ILE A 156 -98.99 -168.11 97.62
N THR A 157 -99.39 -167.48 98.73
CA THR A 157 -99.30 -166.02 98.92
C THR A 157 -97.86 -165.51 99.03
N GLN A 158 -96.95 -166.28 99.65
CA GLN A 158 -95.66 -165.74 100.10
C GLN A 158 -94.57 -165.69 99.01
N GLY A 159 -94.54 -166.65 98.09
CA GLY A 159 -93.59 -166.65 96.96
C GLY A 159 -93.76 -165.47 95.99
N MET A 160 -94.93 -164.81 96.02
CA MET A 160 -95.20 -163.60 95.25
C MET A 160 -94.41 -162.37 95.78
N SER A 161 -93.97 -162.40 97.04
CA SER A 161 -93.34 -161.26 97.73
C SER A 161 -91.90 -161.02 97.29
N ASP A 162 -91.06 -162.05 97.32
CA ASP A 162 -89.61 -161.90 97.08
C ASP A 162 -89.30 -161.47 95.63
N PHE A 163 -90.10 -161.93 94.67
CA PHE A 163 -89.95 -161.56 93.25
C PHE A 163 -90.12 -160.05 93.03
N ALA A 164 -91.01 -159.40 93.79
CA ALA A 164 -91.22 -157.96 93.73
C ALA A 164 -89.97 -157.16 94.17
N THR A 165 -89.20 -157.66 95.14
CA THR A 165 -88.02 -156.95 95.68
C THR A 165 -86.87 -156.83 94.68
N LYS A 166 -86.62 -157.86 93.85
CA LYS A 166 -85.62 -157.78 92.77
C LYS A 166 -86.09 -156.90 91.63
N LEU A 167 -87.41 -156.84 91.40
CA LEU A 167 -88.01 -155.94 90.41
C LEU A 167 -87.77 -154.46 90.77
N THR A 168 -87.93 -154.07 92.04
CA THR A 168 -87.74 -152.67 92.47
C THR A 168 -86.27 -152.22 92.42
N GLN A 169 -85.31 -153.10 92.71
CA GLN A 169 -83.89 -152.73 92.59
C GLN A 169 -83.48 -152.52 91.13
N LEU A 170 -83.90 -153.40 90.21
CA LEU A 170 -83.68 -153.20 88.77
C LEU A 170 -84.32 -151.87 88.30
N ASN A 171 -85.56 -151.61 88.72
CA ASN A 171 -86.29 -150.39 88.39
C ASN A 171 -85.51 -149.12 88.79
N SER A 172 -84.97 -149.06 90.01
CA SER A 172 -84.19 -147.89 90.47
C SER A 172 -82.92 -147.63 89.65
N SER A 173 -82.27 -148.67 89.13
CA SER A 173 -81.10 -148.53 88.25
C SER A 173 -81.48 -148.06 86.84
N MET A 174 -82.61 -148.54 86.32
CA MET A 174 -83.22 -148.10 85.07
C MET A 174 -83.63 -146.62 85.14
N GLU A 175 -84.22 -146.22 86.26
CA GLU A 175 -84.63 -144.85 86.58
C GLU A 175 -83.41 -143.90 86.68
N ALA A 176 -82.33 -144.34 87.33
CA ALA A 176 -81.08 -143.58 87.37
C ALA A 176 -80.44 -143.42 85.97
N ALA A 177 -80.47 -144.45 85.13
CA ALA A 177 -80.01 -144.36 83.73
C ALA A 177 -80.90 -143.40 82.92
N ALA A 178 -82.22 -143.51 83.02
CA ALA A 178 -83.18 -142.60 82.40
C ALA A 178 -82.95 -141.14 82.84
N SER A 179 -82.61 -140.89 84.11
CA SER A 179 -82.26 -139.55 84.62
C SER A 179 -80.98 -138.95 84.01
N ARG A 180 -80.11 -139.79 83.42
CA ARG A 180 -78.91 -139.36 82.69
C ARG A 180 -79.17 -139.19 81.21
N PHE A 181 -79.89 -140.11 80.58
CA PHE A 181 -80.31 -139.95 79.17
C PHE A 181 -81.16 -138.70 79.00
N THR A 182 -82.20 -138.48 79.82
CA THR A 182 -83.00 -137.24 79.79
C THR A 182 -82.22 -135.94 80.01
N ARG A 183 -81.05 -135.99 80.69
CA ARG A 183 -80.12 -134.84 80.78
C ARG A 183 -79.27 -134.69 79.52
N LEU A 184 -78.81 -135.80 78.95
CA LEU A 184 -78.03 -135.80 77.70
C LEU A 184 -78.92 -135.34 76.54
N ASP A 185 -80.12 -135.90 76.39
CA ASP A 185 -81.15 -135.47 75.44
C ASP A 185 -81.44 -133.97 75.58
N LYS A 186 -81.58 -133.46 76.81
CA LYS A 186 -81.76 -132.03 77.07
C LYS A 186 -80.53 -131.18 76.65
N SER A 187 -79.31 -131.70 76.80
CA SER A 187 -78.10 -131.01 76.35
C SER A 187 -77.90 -131.06 74.83
N VAL A 188 -78.31 -132.15 74.18
CA VAL A 188 -78.34 -132.29 72.72
C VAL A 188 -79.43 -131.40 72.12
N ALA A 189 -80.58 -131.26 72.79
CA ALA A 189 -81.64 -130.33 72.40
C ALA A 189 -81.23 -128.86 72.56
N ASP A 190 -80.52 -128.46 73.63
CA ASP A 190 -79.96 -127.10 73.69
C ASP A 190 -78.83 -126.89 72.66
N LEU A 191 -78.00 -127.89 72.39
CA LEU A 191 -77.00 -127.82 71.31
C LEU A 191 -77.66 -127.68 69.93
N SER A 192 -78.70 -128.45 69.62
CA SER A 192 -79.51 -128.29 68.39
C SER A 192 -80.08 -126.88 68.31
N GLY A 193 -80.79 -126.44 69.37
CA GLY A 193 -81.33 -125.09 69.44
C GLY A 193 -80.26 -123.99 69.41
N ARG A 194 -79.00 -124.26 69.78
CA ARG A 194 -77.87 -123.33 69.64
C ARG A 194 -77.33 -123.32 68.21
N THR A 195 -77.23 -124.47 67.56
CA THR A 195 -76.87 -124.59 66.14
C THR A 195 -77.92 -123.90 65.27
N GLU A 196 -79.21 -124.18 65.47
CA GLU A 196 -80.33 -123.49 64.81
C GLU A 196 -80.28 -121.96 65.01
N ARG A 197 -79.92 -121.49 66.23
CA ARG A 197 -79.69 -120.06 66.50
C ARG A 197 -78.47 -119.50 65.77
N VAL A 198 -77.39 -120.28 65.61
CA VAL A 198 -76.19 -119.87 64.86
C VAL A 198 -76.46 -119.88 63.36
N GLU A 199 -77.14 -120.88 62.81
CA GLU A 199 -77.56 -120.94 61.41
C GLU A 199 -78.52 -119.80 61.08
N SER A 200 -79.48 -119.50 61.96
CA SER A 200 -80.36 -118.33 61.82
C SER A 200 -79.59 -117.00 61.89
N ALA A 201 -78.61 -116.88 62.80
CA ALA A 201 -77.79 -115.67 62.92
C ALA A 201 -76.81 -115.50 61.75
N VAL A 202 -76.24 -116.58 61.22
CA VAL A 202 -75.38 -116.60 60.02
C VAL A 202 -76.22 -116.29 58.79
N GLY A 203 -77.42 -116.88 58.66
CA GLY A 203 -78.38 -116.56 57.61
C GLY A 203 -78.73 -115.07 57.60
N GLY A 204 -79.16 -114.52 58.73
CA GLY A 204 -79.44 -113.09 58.89
C GLY A 204 -78.22 -112.20 58.68
N LEU A 205 -77.01 -112.65 59.00
CA LEU A 205 -75.76 -111.97 58.66
C LEU A 205 -75.50 -112.00 57.14
N THR A 206 -75.69 -113.13 56.47
CA THR A 206 -75.53 -113.20 55.00
C THR A 206 -76.56 -112.37 54.26
N GLU A 207 -77.82 -112.34 54.73
CA GLU A 207 -78.86 -111.44 54.20
C GLU A 207 -78.51 -109.97 54.47
N SER A 208 -78.05 -109.63 55.69
CA SER A 208 -77.62 -108.26 56.02
C SER A 208 -76.38 -107.81 55.26
N VAL A 209 -75.45 -108.71 54.95
CA VAL A 209 -74.24 -108.42 54.16
C VAL A 209 -74.60 -108.30 52.67
N ALA A 210 -75.49 -109.15 52.15
CA ALA A 210 -76.02 -109.02 50.80
C ALA A 210 -76.75 -107.67 50.62
N ALA A 211 -77.68 -107.34 51.51
CA ALA A 211 -78.38 -106.06 51.49
C ALA A 211 -77.45 -104.85 51.66
N ALA A 212 -76.37 -104.98 52.45
CA ALA A 212 -75.35 -103.94 52.57
C ALA A 212 -74.50 -103.81 51.29
N ALA A 213 -74.19 -104.92 50.62
CA ALA A 213 -73.45 -104.93 49.34
C ALA A 213 -74.30 -104.36 48.19
N GLU A 214 -75.59 -104.73 48.09
CA GLU A 214 -76.53 -104.11 47.16
C GLU A 214 -76.68 -102.60 47.41
N GLN A 215 -76.83 -102.19 48.68
CA GLN A 215 -76.90 -100.77 49.01
C GLN A 215 -75.56 -100.04 48.73
N ALA A 216 -74.41 -100.72 48.84
CA ALA A 216 -73.12 -100.17 48.46
C ALA A 216 -72.99 -100.02 46.95
N ALA A 217 -73.39 -101.01 46.15
CA ALA A 217 -73.43 -100.95 44.69
C ALA A 217 -74.32 -99.78 44.22
N VAL A 218 -75.57 -99.69 44.71
CA VAL A 218 -76.48 -98.57 44.39
C VAL A 218 -75.91 -97.21 44.79
N LYS A 219 -75.12 -97.13 45.86
CA LYS A 219 -74.41 -95.90 46.26
C LYS A 219 -73.22 -95.57 45.35
N ILE A 220 -72.52 -96.59 44.83
CA ILE A 220 -71.40 -96.44 43.88
C ILE A 220 -71.95 -96.02 42.52
N ASP A 221 -72.95 -96.72 41.97
CA ASP A 221 -73.63 -96.35 40.71
C ASP A 221 -74.11 -94.89 40.77
N ALA A 222 -74.77 -94.51 41.88
CA ALA A 222 -75.25 -93.14 42.08
C ALA A 222 -74.13 -92.13 42.42
N ALA A 223 -72.91 -92.57 42.73
CA ALA A 223 -71.74 -91.70 42.85
C ALA A 223 -71.06 -91.50 41.49
N GLU A 224 -70.89 -92.57 40.72
CA GLU A 224 -70.38 -92.54 39.34
C GLU A 224 -71.26 -91.66 38.45
N GLN A 225 -72.59 -91.86 38.46
CA GLN A 225 -73.55 -91.01 37.74
C GLN A 225 -73.50 -89.52 38.15
N ARG A 226 -73.07 -89.22 39.39
CA ARG A 226 -72.87 -87.84 39.86
C ARG A 226 -71.50 -87.28 39.50
N LEU A 227 -70.51 -88.13 39.24
CA LEU A 227 -69.17 -87.74 38.79
C LEU A 227 -69.16 -87.51 37.29
N THR A 228 -69.76 -88.40 36.48
CA THR A 228 -69.93 -88.17 35.03
C THR A 228 -70.73 -86.89 34.78
N ALA A 229 -71.91 -86.74 35.37
CA ALA A 229 -72.72 -85.52 35.21
C ALA A 229 -72.02 -84.22 35.68
N ARG A 230 -71.02 -84.32 36.57
CA ARG A 230 -70.18 -83.17 36.97
C ARG A 230 -69.01 -82.92 36.03
N LEU A 231 -68.47 -83.95 35.40
CA LEU A 231 -67.48 -83.82 34.33
C LEU A 231 -68.13 -83.25 33.07
N ASP A 232 -69.31 -83.75 32.69
CA ASP A 232 -70.10 -83.22 31.57
C ASP A 232 -70.42 -81.72 31.75
N ASP A 233 -70.87 -81.31 32.95
CA ASP A 233 -71.13 -79.90 33.30
C ASP A 233 -69.84 -79.05 33.31
N ALA A 234 -68.73 -79.60 33.82
CA ALA A 234 -67.44 -78.92 33.83
C ALA A 234 -66.85 -78.73 32.42
N ASP A 235 -66.95 -79.75 31.56
CA ASP A 235 -66.47 -79.69 30.17
C ASP A 235 -67.32 -78.74 29.33
N LEU A 236 -68.65 -78.76 29.50
CA LEU A 236 -69.54 -77.75 28.90
C LEU A 236 -69.21 -76.32 29.39
N HIS A 237 -68.91 -76.15 30.67
CA HIS A 237 -68.53 -74.84 31.23
C HIS A 237 -67.15 -74.37 30.75
N LEU A 238 -66.18 -75.28 30.64
CA LEU A 238 -64.84 -74.97 30.09
C LEU A 238 -64.91 -74.64 28.61
N ALA A 239 -65.65 -75.42 27.81
CA ALA A 239 -65.89 -75.14 26.40
C ALA A 239 -66.52 -73.75 26.23
N ALA A 240 -67.62 -73.44 26.95
CA ALA A 240 -68.26 -72.13 26.90
C ALA A 240 -67.34 -70.97 27.31
N ARG A 241 -66.40 -71.21 28.25
CA ARG A 241 -65.41 -70.20 28.67
C ARG A 241 -64.27 -70.00 27.69
N LEU A 242 -63.88 -71.04 26.94
CA LEU A 242 -62.93 -70.92 25.83
C LEU A 242 -63.59 -70.19 24.65
N ASP A 243 -64.79 -70.59 24.28
CA ASP A 243 -65.62 -69.94 23.25
C ASP A 243 -65.78 -68.42 23.49
N GLU A 244 -65.99 -68.02 24.74
CA GLU A 244 -66.10 -66.63 25.17
C GLU A 244 -64.74 -65.92 25.27
N ALA A 245 -63.65 -66.63 25.57
CA ALA A 245 -62.30 -66.09 25.54
C ALA A 245 -61.85 -65.80 24.11
N ASP A 246 -62.09 -66.72 23.18
CA ASP A 246 -61.72 -66.60 21.77
C ASP A 246 -62.49 -65.45 21.09
N LYS A 247 -63.80 -65.31 21.35
CA LYS A 247 -64.60 -64.16 20.88
C LYS A 247 -64.05 -62.83 21.41
N ARG A 248 -63.59 -62.78 22.67
CA ARG A 248 -62.96 -61.59 23.27
C ARG A 248 -61.55 -61.32 22.74
N LEU A 249 -60.80 -62.35 22.35
CA LEU A 249 -59.49 -62.19 21.74
C LEU A 249 -59.60 -61.72 20.29
N ALA A 250 -60.50 -62.32 19.50
CA ALA A 250 -60.83 -61.87 18.14
C ALA A 250 -61.26 -60.40 18.13
N GLY A 251 -62.31 -60.03 18.86
CA GLY A 251 -62.80 -58.65 18.91
C GLY A 251 -61.78 -57.64 19.46
N ARG A 252 -60.79 -58.09 20.26
CA ARG A 252 -59.67 -57.24 20.68
C ARG A 252 -58.58 -57.09 19.62
N LEU A 253 -58.35 -58.11 18.79
CA LEU A 253 -57.45 -58.05 17.64
C LEU A 253 -58.04 -57.13 16.57
N ASP A 254 -59.31 -57.33 16.23
CA ASP A 254 -60.07 -56.46 15.31
C ASP A 254 -59.99 -54.98 15.77
N GLU A 255 -60.27 -54.70 17.04
CA GLU A 255 -60.17 -53.33 17.58
C GLU A 255 -58.73 -52.79 17.54
N THR A 256 -57.69 -53.62 17.72
CA THR A 256 -56.31 -53.16 17.56
C THR A 256 -55.93 -52.90 16.11
N ASP A 257 -56.42 -53.69 15.15
CA ASP A 257 -56.10 -53.53 13.74
C ASP A 257 -56.83 -52.32 13.14
N GLU A 258 -58.08 -52.05 13.52
CA GLU A 258 -58.77 -50.79 13.22
C GLU A 258 -57.99 -49.58 13.79
N ARG A 259 -57.55 -49.66 15.05
CA ARG A 259 -56.78 -48.60 15.71
C ARG A 259 -55.39 -48.40 15.12
N LEU A 260 -54.76 -49.44 14.58
CA LEU A 260 -53.46 -49.36 13.91
C LEU A 260 -53.60 -48.81 12.49
N THR A 261 -54.57 -49.30 11.71
CA THR A 261 -54.89 -48.78 10.37
C THR A 261 -55.19 -47.29 10.43
N ALA A 262 -56.14 -46.87 11.27
CA ALA A 262 -56.46 -45.46 11.46
C ALA A 262 -55.33 -44.63 12.12
N ARG A 263 -54.27 -45.25 12.65
CA ARG A 263 -53.05 -44.54 13.08
C ARG A 263 -52.06 -44.35 11.94
N LEU A 264 -51.97 -45.31 11.00
CA LEU A 264 -51.18 -45.22 9.78
C LEU A 264 -51.79 -44.19 8.82
N ASP A 265 -53.11 -44.23 8.57
CA ASP A 265 -53.80 -43.24 7.74
C ASP A 265 -53.49 -41.81 8.21
N ARG A 266 -53.63 -41.56 9.52
CA ARG A 266 -53.34 -40.26 10.16
C ARG A 266 -51.83 -39.97 10.29
N ALA A 267 -50.94 -40.91 9.98
CA ALA A 267 -49.51 -40.66 9.85
C ALA A 267 -49.19 -40.23 8.42
N ASP A 268 -49.76 -40.90 7.43
CA ASP A 268 -49.57 -40.65 6.01
C ASP A 268 -50.21 -39.32 5.57
N GLU A 269 -51.43 -39.00 6.04
CA GLU A 269 -52.05 -37.66 5.90
C GLU A 269 -51.11 -36.55 6.41
N ARG A 270 -50.44 -36.78 7.55
CA ARG A 270 -49.51 -35.83 8.16
C ARG A 270 -48.15 -35.81 7.48
N ALA A 271 -47.77 -36.87 6.76
CA ALA A 271 -46.56 -36.92 5.96
C ALA A 271 -46.79 -36.13 4.65
N ALA A 272 -47.87 -36.41 3.94
CA ALA A 272 -48.31 -35.70 2.74
C ALA A 272 -48.43 -34.19 3.01
N ALA A 273 -49.22 -33.78 4.02
CA ALA A 273 -49.38 -32.36 4.35
C ALA A 273 -48.08 -31.65 4.78
N ARG A 274 -47.06 -32.39 5.26
CA ARG A 274 -45.72 -31.84 5.54
C ARG A 274 -44.87 -31.71 4.28
N LEU A 275 -44.98 -32.64 3.33
CA LEU A 275 -44.32 -32.57 2.03
C LEU A 275 -44.91 -31.42 1.20
N ASP A 276 -46.25 -31.33 1.09
CA ASP A 276 -46.93 -30.22 0.41
C ASP A 276 -46.49 -28.85 0.99
N ALA A 277 -46.45 -28.73 2.31
CA ALA A 277 -46.00 -27.52 2.99
C ALA A 277 -44.48 -27.25 2.83
N ALA A 278 -43.65 -28.28 2.60
CA ALA A 278 -42.24 -28.12 2.29
C ALA A 278 -42.04 -27.66 0.84
N ASP A 279 -42.72 -28.28 -0.12
CA ASP A 279 -42.63 -27.96 -1.55
C ASP A 279 -43.18 -26.56 -1.85
N GLN A 280 -44.28 -26.15 -1.21
CA GLN A 280 -44.77 -24.77 -1.27
C GLN A 280 -43.72 -23.78 -0.73
N ARG A 281 -43.06 -24.09 0.39
CA ARG A 281 -41.98 -23.25 0.97
C ARG A 281 -40.73 -23.21 0.08
N LEU A 282 -40.36 -24.32 -0.56
CA LEU A 282 -39.24 -24.38 -1.49
C LEU A 282 -39.56 -23.56 -2.76
N THR A 283 -40.76 -23.70 -3.31
CA THR A 283 -41.24 -22.92 -4.48
C THR A 283 -41.21 -21.41 -4.21
N VAL A 284 -41.72 -20.97 -3.05
CA VAL A 284 -41.68 -19.55 -2.64
C VAL A 284 -40.25 -19.06 -2.41
N ARG A 285 -39.36 -19.90 -1.85
CA ARG A 285 -37.95 -19.52 -1.66
C ARG A 285 -37.14 -19.50 -2.95
N LEU A 286 -37.44 -20.36 -3.92
CA LEU A 286 -36.82 -20.33 -5.25
C LEU A 286 -37.23 -19.06 -5.99
N THR A 287 -38.52 -18.74 -6.02
CA THR A 287 -39.02 -17.52 -6.68
C THR A 287 -38.52 -16.22 -6.03
N ASP A 288 -38.36 -16.16 -4.69
CA ASP A 288 -37.67 -15.05 -4.01
C ASP A 288 -36.20 -14.93 -4.45
N VAL A 289 -35.46 -16.05 -4.49
CA VAL A 289 -34.05 -16.07 -4.90
C VAL A 289 -33.89 -15.68 -6.37
N GLU A 290 -34.75 -16.17 -7.27
CA GLU A 290 -34.77 -15.79 -8.68
C GLU A 290 -35.02 -14.29 -8.85
N GLN A 291 -36.07 -13.74 -8.24
CA GLN A 291 -36.37 -12.29 -8.30
C GLN A 291 -35.21 -11.44 -7.76
N ARG A 292 -34.57 -11.87 -6.67
CA ARG A 292 -33.44 -11.18 -6.05
C ARG A 292 -32.12 -11.34 -6.81
N LEU A 293 -31.95 -12.39 -7.61
CA LEU A 293 -30.83 -12.54 -8.54
C LEU A 293 -31.04 -11.64 -9.77
N THR A 294 -32.22 -11.68 -10.40
CA THR A 294 -32.58 -10.79 -11.51
C THR A 294 -32.40 -9.33 -11.12
N ALA A 295 -32.98 -8.89 -10.01
CA ALA A 295 -32.85 -7.51 -9.53
C ALA A 295 -31.40 -7.09 -9.21
N ARG A 296 -30.50 -8.03 -8.91
CA ARG A 296 -29.07 -7.77 -8.70
C ARG A 296 -28.26 -7.72 -10.00
N LEU A 297 -28.64 -8.52 -11.00
CA LEU A 297 -28.05 -8.47 -12.34
C LEU A 297 -28.43 -7.16 -13.02
N ASP A 298 -29.73 -6.84 -13.03
CA ASP A 298 -30.31 -5.54 -13.42
C ASP A 298 -29.52 -4.34 -12.87
N GLU A 299 -29.19 -4.36 -11.57
CA GLU A 299 -28.51 -3.26 -10.91
C GLU A 299 -27.00 -3.24 -11.20
N ALA A 300 -26.38 -4.41 -11.35
CA ALA A 300 -24.99 -4.51 -11.80
C ALA A 300 -24.85 -4.00 -13.25
N ASP A 301 -25.78 -4.32 -14.14
CA ASP A 301 -25.79 -3.87 -15.53
C ASP A 301 -26.00 -2.36 -15.62
N ARG A 302 -26.91 -1.78 -14.82
CA ARG A 302 -27.04 -0.31 -14.68
C ARG A 302 -25.74 0.34 -14.22
N HIS A 303 -25.13 -0.20 -13.16
CA HIS A 303 -23.89 0.34 -12.60
C HIS A 303 -22.72 0.26 -13.60
N LEU A 304 -22.59 -0.85 -14.32
CA LEU A 304 -21.59 -1.02 -15.37
C LEU A 304 -21.85 -0.08 -16.56
N ALA A 305 -23.09 0.09 -16.99
CA ALA A 305 -23.45 1.02 -18.06
C ALA A 305 -23.10 2.49 -17.71
N VAL A 306 -23.37 2.91 -16.46
CA VAL A 306 -22.98 4.23 -15.97
C VAL A 306 -21.46 4.38 -15.92
N GLN A 307 -20.73 3.41 -15.33
CA GLN A 307 -19.27 3.47 -15.24
C GLN A 307 -18.59 3.45 -16.62
N LEU A 308 -19.12 2.70 -17.58
CA LEU A 308 -18.63 2.71 -18.96
C LEU A 308 -18.86 4.09 -19.60
N GLY A 309 -20.08 4.63 -19.55
CA GLY A 309 -20.41 5.94 -20.09
C GLY A 309 -19.59 7.10 -19.49
N GLU A 310 -19.38 7.10 -18.16
CA GLU A 310 -18.47 8.05 -17.50
C GLU A 310 -17.01 7.86 -17.97
N SER A 311 -16.56 6.62 -18.16
CA SER A 311 -15.21 6.33 -18.62
C SER A 311 -14.99 6.77 -20.08
N GLU A 312 -15.99 6.59 -20.94
CA GLU A 312 -16.01 7.03 -22.33
C GLU A 312 -15.99 8.55 -22.42
N GLN A 313 -16.89 9.26 -21.72
CA GLN A 313 -16.89 10.72 -21.67
C GLN A 313 -15.54 11.29 -21.19
N ARG A 314 -14.93 10.65 -20.18
CA ARG A 314 -13.60 11.03 -19.67
C ARG A 314 -12.47 10.69 -20.65
N LEU A 315 -12.63 9.69 -21.51
CA LEU A 315 -11.66 9.39 -22.57
C LEU A 315 -11.80 10.39 -23.73
N THR A 316 -13.02 10.68 -24.19
CA THR A 316 -13.30 11.71 -25.21
C THR A 316 -12.74 13.06 -24.78
N GLY A 317 -13.09 13.57 -23.59
CA GLY A 317 -12.57 14.85 -23.09
C GLY A 317 -11.03 14.86 -22.86
N ARG A 318 -10.39 13.69 -22.78
CA ARG A 318 -8.92 13.58 -22.79
C ARG A 318 -8.32 13.57 -24.19
N LEU A 319 -9.05 13.07 -25.19
CA LEU A 319 -8.67 13.14 -26.61
C LEU A 319 -8.84 14.57 -27.13
N ASP A 320 -9.98 15.22 -26.87
CA ASP A 320 -10.21 16.64 -27.17
C ASP A 320 -9.08 17.53 -26.58
N GLY A 321 -8.68 17.22 -25.34
CA GLY A 321 -7.58 17.89 -24.63
C GLY A 321 -6.17 17.51 -25.10
N VAL A 322 -6.01 16.47 -25.92
CA VAL A 322 -4.78 16.14 -26.65
C VAL A 322 -4.78 16.85 -28.00
N ASP A 323 -5.88 16.83 -28.74
CA ASP A 323 -5.99 17.46 -30.06
C ASP A 323 -5.80 18.99 -29.95
N ALA A 324 -6.46 19.65 -28.99
CA ALA A 324 -6.23 21.07 -28.69
C ALA A 324 -4.80 21.40 -28.18
N ARG A 325 -3.99 20.39 -27.84
CA ARG A 325 -2.54 20.53 -27.58
C ARG A 325 -1.71 20.31 -28.84
N LEU A 326 -2.13 19.40 -29.74
CA LEU A 326 -1.51 19.19 -31.05
C LEU A 326 -1.67 20.43 -31.93
N ASP A 327 -2.88 21.00 -32.03
CA ASP A 327 -3.15 22.28 -32.71
C ASP A 327 -2.21 23.39 -32.24
N ARG A 328 -2.00 23.48 -30.92
CA ARG A 328 -1.11 24.47 -30.30
C ARG A 328 0.37 24.20 -30.61
N VAL A 329 0.77 22.94 -30.76
CA VAL A 329 2.12 22.58 -31.20
C VAL A 329 2.30 22.91 -32.68
N GLU A 330 1.32 22.60 -33.54
CA GLU A 330 1.35 22.94 -34.96
C GLU A 330 1.43 24.46 -35.19
N GLY A 331 0.60 25.25 -34.47
CA GLY A 331 0.66 26.71 -34.50
C GLY A 331 2.02 27.26 -34.03
N ARG A 332 2.65 26.63 -33.04
CA ARG A 332 4.02 26.98 -32.61
C ARG A 332 5.09 26.60 -33.64
N LEU A 333 4.92 25.49 -34.37
CA LEU A 333 5.82 25.09 -35.45
C LEU A 333 5.72 26.04 -36.63
N LYS A 334 4.50 26.39 -37.08
CA LYS A 334 4.25 27.43 -38.09
C LYS A 334 4.85 28.79 -37.69
N GLY A 335 4.74 29.16 -36.41
CA GLY A 335 5.38 30.37 -35.87
C GLY A 335 6.90 30.30 -35.71
N LEU A 336 7.50 29.11 -35.69
CA LEU A 336 8.96 28.93 -35.77
C LEU A 336 9.45 28.98 -37.21
N ASP A 337 8.74 28.34 -38.13
CA ASP A 337 9.00 28.36 -39.58
C ASP A 337 8.99 29.79 -40.16
N THR A 338 7.98 30.58 -39.79
CA THR A 338 7.89 32.02 -40.11
C THR A 338 9.06 32.84 -39.51
N ARG A 339 9.67 32.38 -38.41
CA ARG A 339 10.82 33.03 -37.79
C ARG A 339 12.15 32.58 -38.37
N LEU A 340 12.25 31.35 -38.87
CA LEU A 340 13.43 30.83 -39.55
C LEU A 340 13.58 31.49 -40.92
N THR A 341 12.53 31.50 -41.74
CA THR A 341 12.48 32.27 -42.99
C THR A 341 12.80 33.77 -42.77
N GLY A 342 12.28 34.36 -41.69
CA GLY A 342 12.63 35.73 -41.28
C GLY A 342 14.05 35.92 -40.69
N PHE A 343 14.78 34.85 -40.38
CA PHE A 343 16.22 34.89 -40.14
C PHE A 343 17.00 34.69 -41.44
N ASP A 344 16.56 33.79 -42.33
CA ASP A 344 17.23 33.51 -43.60
C ASP A 344 17.31 34.78 -44.47
N SER A 345 16.21 35.51 -44.66
CA SER A 345 16.24 36.80 -45.38
C SER A 345 17.06 37.89 -44.66
N ARG A 346 17.30 37.76 -43.35
CA ARG A 346 18.18 38.67 -42.60
C ARG A 346 19.66 38.30 -42.70
N LEU A 347 19.97 37.04 -42.99
CA LEU A 347 21.32 36.59 -43.33
C LEU A 347 21.63 37.00 -44.77
N GLU A 348 20.69 36.79 -45.70
CA GLU A 348 20.78 37.24 -47.10
C GLU A 348 21.11 38.75 -47.20
N SER A 349 20.34 39.62 -46.54
CA SER A 349 20.66 41.06 -46.48
C SER A 349 21.91 41.42 -45.67
N ALA A 350 22.44 40.52 -44.84
CA ALA A 350 23.71 40.73 -44.16
C ALA A 350 24.89 40.36 -45.07
N ASP A 351 24.78 39.28 -45.84
CA ASP A 351 25.75 38.86 -46.85
C ASP A 351 25.83 39.91 -47.98
N GLU A 352 24.69 40.47 -48.43
CA GLU A 352 24.64 41.63 -49.34
C GLU A 352 25.39 42.85 -48.76
N CYS A 353 25.21 43.14 -47.46
CA CYS A 353 25.87 44.26 -46.79
C CYS A 353 27.38 44.03 -46.60
N LEU A 354 27.81 42.79 -46.41
CA LEU A 354 29.23 42.43 -46.38
C LEU A 354 29.86 42.59 -47.77
N ALA A 355 29.16 42.22 -48.84
CA ALA A 355 29.62 42.44 -50.21
C ALA A 355 29.75 43.94 -50.59
N ASP A 356 28.84 44.82 -50.11
CA ASP A 356 29.04 46.28 -50.22
C ASP A 356 30.31 46.74 -49.49
N ILE A 357 30.54 46.23 -48.27
CA ILE A 357 31.74 46.57 -47.49
C ILE A 357 33.01 46.11 -48.22
N ASP A 358 33.05 44.87 -48.73
CA ASP A 358 34.20 44.34 -49.46
C ASP A 358 34.51 45.16 -50.72
N THR A 359 33.51 45.45 -51.57
CA THR A 359 33.73 46.29 -52.77
C THR A 359 34.14 47.72 -52.44
N ARG A 360 33.77 48.23 -51.26
CA ARG A 360 34.23 49.54 -50.75
C ARG A 360 35.62 49.49 -50.13
N LEU A 361 36.06 48.34 -49.62
CA LEU A 361 37.44 48.10 -49.20
C LEU A 361 38.36 47.99 -50.44
N ASP A 362 37.98 47.22 -51.46
CA ASP A 362 38.66 47.21 -52.77
C ASP A 362 38.81 48.63 -53.35
N GLY A 363 37.74 49.42 -53.28
CA GLY A 363 37.72 50.82 -53.71
C GLY A 363 38.52 51.78 -52.82
N LEU A 364 38.82 51.42 -51.57
CA LEU A 364 39.73 52.16 -50.69
C LEU A 364 41.18 51.76 -50.94
N ASP A 365 41.47 50.48 -51.13
CA ASP A 365 42.81 49.98 -51.43
C ASP A 365 43.31 50.50 -52.78
N GLY A 366 42.45 50.55 -53.81
CA GLY A 366 42.78 51.21 -55.09
C GLY A 366 43.03 52.72 -54.95
N ARG A 367 42.38 53.40 -53.99
CA ARG A 367 42.63 54.81 -53.67
C ARG A 367 43.87 55.03 -52.81
N LEU A 368 44.25 54.06 -51.98
CA LEU A 368 45.49 54.08 -51.21
C LEU A 368 46.69 53.80 -52.12
N GLY A 369 46.60 52.84 -53.04
CA GLY A 369 47.64 52.57 -54.04
C GLY A 369 47.91 53.78 -54.94
N SER A 370 46.87 54.42 -55.48
CA SER A 370 47.02 55.65 -56.28
C SER A 370 47.47 56.88 -55.46
N LEU A 371 47.23 56.90 -54.15
CA LEU A 371 47.84 57.89 -53.25
C LEU A 371 49.32 57.61 -53.01
N ASP A 372 49.72 56.35 -52.85
CA ASP A 372 51.11 55.91 -52.65
C ASP A 372 51.97 56.17 -53.90
N GLU A 373 51.41 55.93 -55.10
CA GLU A 373 51.98 56.38 -56.38
C GLU A 373 52.17 57.90 -56.43
N HIS A 374 51.16 58.68 -55.99
CA HIS A 374 51.23 60.14 -56.01
C HIS A 374 52.21 60.71 -54.97
N VAL A 375 52.31 60.10 -53.79
CA VAL A 375 53.31 60.42 -52.77
C VAL A 375 54.71 60.11 -53.30
N SER A 376 54.91 58.92 -53.90
CA SER A 376 56.18 58.53 -54.52
C SER A 376 56.62 59.49 -55.63
N ALA A 377 55.69 59.91 -56.50
CA ALA A 377 55.97 60.92 -57.54
C ALA A 377 56.27 62.31 -56.95
N THR A 378 55.64 62.66 -55.82
CA THR A 378 55.90 63.92 -55.10
C THR A 378 57.27 63.90 -54.42
N ASP A 379 57.67 62.78 -53.82
CA ASP A 379 58.99 62.59 -53.21
C ASP A 379 60.13 62.60 -54.24
N GLN A 380 59.90 61.97 -55.41
CA GLN A 380 60.80 62.12 -56.56
C GLN A 380 60.92 63.60 -56.99
N HIS A 381 59.79 64.32 -57.15
CA HIS A 381 59.82 65.72 -57.54
C HIS A 381 60.46 66.64 -56.48
N LEU A 382 60.32 66.32 -55.18
CA LEU A 382 61.03 67.00 -54.10
C LEU A 382 62.55 66.73 -54.19
N THR A 383 62.96 65.50 -54.49
CA THR A 383 64.37 65.13 -54.71
C THR A 383 64.96 65.83 -55.95
N GLU A 384 64.22 65.89 -57.05
CA GLU A 384 64.61 66.61 -58.28
C GLU A 384 64.68 68.12 -58.06
N THR A 385 63.75 68.71 -57.29
CA THR A 385 63.80 70.15 -56.98
C THR A 385 64.87 70.50 -55.95
N ALA A 386 65.15 69.62 -54.98
CA ALA A 386 66.26 69.76 -54.04
C ALA A 386 67.61 69.76 -54.78
N THR A 387 67.92 68.70 -55.55
CA THR A 387 69.16 68.59 -56.35
C THR A 387 69.29 69.72 -57.39
N ARG A 388 68.18 70.17 -57.99
CA ARG A 388 68.16 71.36 -58.87
C ARG A 388 68.42 72.66 -58.10
N SER A 389 67.96 72.79 -56.86
CA SER A 389 68.24 73.96 -56.02
C SER A 389 69.69 74.00 -55.57
N GLU A 390 70.25 72.86 -55.14
CA GLU A 390 71.66 72.66 -54.81
C GLU A 390 72.55 73.00 -56.03
N GLY A 391 72.23 72.48 -57.22
CA GLY A 391 72.91 72.85 -58.45
C GLY A 391 72.79 74.33 -58.85
N ARG A 392 71.75 75.05 -58.37
CA ARG A 392 71.64 76.50 -58.52
C ARG A 392 72.43 77.27 -57.46
N PHE A 393 72.48 76.80 -56.22
CA PHE A 393 73.30 77.39 -55.16
C PHE A 393 74.78 77.22 -55.48
N ASN A 394 75.25 76.01 -55.78
CA ASN A 394 76.62 75.76 -56.23
C ASN A 394 77.01 76.66 -57.43
N LYS A 395 76.08 76.91 -58.38
CA LYS A 395 76.32 77.84 -59.48
C LYS A 395 76.38 79.31 -59.03
N LEU A 396 75.53 79.73 -58.09
CA LEU A 396 75.58 81.07 -57.51
C LEU A 396 76.88 81.29 -56.72
N ASP A 397 77.35 80.28 -55.97
CA ASP A 397 78.59 80.34 -55.20
C ASP A 397 79.80 80.49 -56.15
N ASN A 398 79.88 79.70 -57.22
CA ASN A 398 80.88 79.87 -58.29
C ASN A 398 80.77 81.26 -58.99
N GLN A 399 79.57 81.82 -59.10
CA GLN A 399 79.39 83.19 -59.64
C GLN A 399 79.79 84.27 -58.62
N MET A 400 79.67 84.01 -57.33
CA MET A 400 80.10 84.90 -56.25
C MET A 400 81.63 84.94 -56.18
N GLU A 401 82.27 83.76 -56.17
CA GLU A 401 83.73 83.60 -56.20
C GLU A 401 84.35 84.30 -57.41
N SER A 402 83.77 84.14 -58.61
CA SER A 402 84.19 84.86 -59.83
C SER A 402 83.86 86.36 -59.82
N ILE A 403 82.93 86.83 -58.99
CA ILE A 403 82.70 88.28 -58.76
C ILE A 403 83.75 88.82 -57.80
N ASP A 404 84.09 88.10 -56.74
CA ASP A 404 85.11 88.49 -55.76
C ASP A 404 86.51 88.53 -56.41
N GLU A 405 86.90 87.52 -57.21
CA GLU A 405 88.11 87.57 -58.03
C GLU A 405 88.16 88.83 -58.91
N ARG A 406 87.06 89.12 -59.64
CA ARG A 406 86.97 90.29 -60.52
C ARG A 406 86.92 91.63 -59.79
N LEU A 407 86.53 91.64 -58.51
CA LEU A 407 86.62 92.83 -57.66
C LEU A 407 88.06 93.07 -57.21
N VAL A 408 88.81 92.02 -56.87
CA VAL A 408 90.26 92.10 -56.58
C VAL A 408 91.04 92.55 -57.83
N GLU A 409 90.79 91.95 -59.01
CA GLU A 409 91.38 92.40 -60.27
C GLU A 409 91.06 93.88 -60.57
N ALA A 410 89.82 94.31 -60.30
CA ALA A 410 89.42 95.70 -60.51
C ALA A 410 90.08 96.66 -59.51
N GLU A 411 90.33 96.23 -58.28
CA GLU A 411 91.05 97.01 -57.27
C GLU A 411 92.53 97.17 -57.65
N GLU A 412 93.22 96.11 -58.07
CA GLU A 412 94.59 96.19 -58.62
C GLU A 412 94.67 97.06 -59.90
N HIS A 413 93.69 96.93 -60.80
CA HIS A 413 93.60 97.78 -62.00
C HIS A 413 93.33 99.25 -61.62
N LEU A 414 92.60 99.54 -60.56
CA LEU A 414 92.40 100.92 -60.10
C LEU A 414 93.68 101.48 -59.48
N ILE A 415 94.39 100.73 -58.64
CA ILE A 415 95.67 101.12 -58.04
C ILE A 415 96.70 101.46 -59.14
N THR A 416 96.97 100.51 -60.05
CA THR A 416 97.92 100.71 -61.15
C THR A 416 97.55 101.87 -62.09
N ARG A 417 96.24 102.13 -62.28
CA ARG A 417 95.74 103.28 -63.03
C ARG A 417 95.93 104.60 -62.29
N PHE A 418 95.85 104.63 -60.96
CA PHE A 418 96.20 105.81 -60.15
C PHE A 418 97.71 106.08 -60.19
N ASP A 419 98.56 105.07 -60.03
CA ASP A 419 100.03 105.22 -60.21
C ASP A 419 100.38 105.80 -61.59
N THR A 420 99.69 105.33 -62.63
CA THR A 420 99.87 105.83 -64.01
C THR A 420 99.44 107.30 -64.16
N LEU A 421 98.39 107.73 -63.44
CA LEU A 421 97.95 109.13 -63.43
C LEU A 421 98.93 110.03 -62.68
N ASP A 422 99.47 109.57 -61.55
CA ASP A 422 100.45 110.33 -60.76
C ASP A 422 101.76 110.54 -61.57
N GLY A 423 102.19 109.50 -62.29
CA GLY A 423 103.24 109.58 -63.31
C GLY A 423 102.95 110.63 -64.40
N GLN A 424 101.72 110.71 -64.89
CA GLN A 424 101.33 111.75 -65.87
C GLN A 424 101.33 113.17 -65.29
N PHE A 425 100.95 113.35 -64.03
CA PHE A 425 101.05 114.65 -63.35
C PHE A 425 102.50 115.10 -63.16
N SER A 426 103.42 114.20 -62.78
CA SER A 426 104.86 114.52 -62.73
C SER A 426 105.43 114.95 -64.08
N GLY A 427 104.92 114.37 -65.18
CA GLY A 427 105.24 114.74 -66.55
C GLY A 427 104.68 116.11 -66.97
N LEU A 428 103.53 116.53 -66.42
CA LEU A 428 103.00 117.89 -66.62
C LEU A 428 103.82 118.94 -65.88
N ASP A 429 104.18 118.69 -64.62
CA ASP A 429 104.99 119.61 -63.80
C ASP A 429 106.38 119.85 -64.42
N SER A 430 107.00 118.78 -64.93
CA SER A 430 108.25 118.85 -65.71
C SER A 430 108.12 119.75 -66.95
N ARG A 431 106.97 119.73 -67.64
CA ARG A 431 106.72 120.57 -68.83
C ARG A 431 106.40 122.03 -68.46
N PHE A 432 105.76 122.26 -67.30
CA PHE A 432 105.49 123.61 -66.79
C PHE A 432 106.79 124.33 -66.41
N ASN A 433 107.72 123.64 -65.75
CA ASN A 433 109.07 124.14 -65.51
C ASN A 433 109.80 124.50 -66.81
N GLY A 434 109.68 123.66 -67.84
CA GLY A 434 110.20 123.96 -69.19
C GLY A 434 109.63 125.26 -69.78
N LEU A 435 108.31 125.47 -69.66
CA LEU A 435 107.65 126.70 -70.14
C LEU A 435 108.20 127.96 -69.44
N GLY A 436 108.45 127.88 -68.13
CA GLY A 436 109.04 128.98 -67.35
C GLY A 436 110.41 129.43 -67.87
N THR A 437 111.29 128.48 -68.21
CA THR A 437 112.59 128.82 -68.82
C THR A 437 112.44 129.50 -70.18
N HIS A 438 111.43 129.10 -70.96
CA HIS A 438 111.22 129.60 -72.33
C HIS A 438 110.67 131.03 -72.37
N LEU A 439 109.94 131.46 -71.33
CA LEU A 439 109.49 132.84 -71.15
C LEU A 439 110.64 133.76 -70.69
N ASN A 440 111.53 133.28 -69.83
CA ASN A 440 112.67 134.06 -69.35
C ASN A 440 113.67 134.39 -70.48
N GLY A 441 113.85 133.47 -71.44
CA GLY A 441 114.60 133.68 -72.68
C GLY A 441 113.93 134.61 -73.70
N LEU A 442 112.65 134.98 -73.49
CA LEU A 442 111.93 135.97 -74.30
C LEU A 442 112.11 137.39 -73.73
N ALA A 443 112.07 137.55 -72.40
CA ALA A 443 112.30 138.83 -71.72
C ALA A 443 113.68 139.43 -72.07
N THR A 444 114.74 138.64 -71.88
CA THR A 444 116.12 139.02 -72.22
C THR A 444 116.32 139.39 -73.70
N ARG A 445 115.47 138.91 -74.60
CA ARG A 445 115.51 139.26 -76.03
C ARG A 445 114.80 140.57 -76.37
N ALA A 446 113.83 140.99 -75.55
CA ALA A 446 113.18 142.30 -75.68
C ALA A 446 114.09 143.42 -75.15
N GLU A 447 114.84 143.15 -74.09
CA GLU A 447 115.75 144.11 -73.45
C GLU A 447 116.89 144.53 -74.41
N GLN A 448 117.52 143.56 -75.07
CA GLN A 448 118.53 143.78 -76.13
C GLN A 448 118.01 144.57 -77.34
N ALA A 449 116.69 144.57 -77.60
CA ALA A 449 116.11 145.37 -78.68
C ALA A 449 115.96 146.85 -78.30
N SER A 450 115.87 147.17 -77.01
CA SER A 450 115.82 148.56 -76.51
C SER A 450 117.18 149.24 -76.61
N GLU A 451 118.25 148.57 -76.13
CA GLU A 451 119.63 149.07 -76.22
C GLU A 451 120.04 149.39 -77.68
N HIS A 452 119.58 148.56 -78.64
CA HIS A 452 119.95 148.75 -80.02
C HIS A 452 119.29 149.99 -80.66
N LEU A 453 118.07 150.37 -80.23
CA LEU A 453 117.43 151.63 -80.64
C LEU A 453 118.13 152.86 -80.03
N GLU A 454 118.54 152.78 -78.76
CA GLU A 454 119.29 153.84 -78.08
C GLU A 454 120.66 154.08 -78.76
N SER A 455 121.34 153.01 -79.18
CA SER A 455 122.59 153.09 -79.96
C SER A 455 122.46 153.79 -81.32
N VAL A 456 121.25 153.89 -81.88
CA VAL A 456 120.97 154.62 -83.13
C VAL A 456 120.75 156.10 -82.85
N ASP A 457 120.07 156.46 -81.76
CA ASP A 457 119.86 157.86 -81.38
C ASP A 457 121.18 158.57 -81.02
N ASP A 458 122.04 157.93 -80.22
CA ASP A 458 123.37 158.49 -79.89
C ASP A 458 124.26 158.66 -81.13
N ARG A 459 124.13 157.79 -82.13
CA ARG A 459 124.83 157.93 -83.41
C ARG A 459 124.31 159.11 -84.25
N VAL A 460 123.04 159.51 -84.07
CA VAL A 460 122.48 160.75 -84.62
C VAL A 460 122.97 161.96 -83.81
N LYS A 461 123.05 161.87 -82.47
CA LYS A 461 123.66 162.94 -81.62
C LYS A 461 125.12 163.22 -81.99
N ALA A 462 125.93 162.17 -82.21
CA ALA A 462 127.35 162.29 -82.56
C ALA A 462 127.57 163.04 -83.90
N MET A 463 126.69 162.80 -84.88
CA MET A 463 126.68 163.53 -86.17
C MET A 463 126.45 165.05 -85.96
N ASN A 464 125.66 165.42 -84.95
CA ASN A 464 125.29 166.80 -84.67
C ASN A 464 126.36 167.56 -83.86
N GLN A 465 127.06 166.89 -82.94
CA GLN A 465 128.11 167.49 -82.12
C GLN A 465 129.42 167.74 -82.89
N HIS A 466 129.83 166.86 -83.82
CA HIS A 466 131.08 167.04 -84.56
C HIS A 466 131.08 168.21 -85.57
N VAL A 467 129.92 168.78 -85.89
CA VAL A 467 129.77 169.95 -86.78
C VAL A 467 129.70 171.27 -85.99
N SER A 468 129.38 171.21 -84.69
CA SER A 468 128.84 172.35 -83.93
C SER A 468 129.76 172.84 -82.80
N GLN A 469 131.02 173.14 -83.12
CA GLN A 469 132.08 173.59 -82.17
C GLN A 469 132.55 172.39 -81.29
N LEU A 470 133.80 172.25 -80.84
CA LEU A 470 134.56 173.15 -80.00
C LEU A 470 133.75 173.52 -78.63
N PRO A 471 133.25 172.54 -77.67
CA PRO A 471 131.97 172.35 -76.72
C PRO A 471 131.82 171.58 -75.21
N ALA A 472 130.59 171.41 -74.46
CA ALA A 472 129.94 170.32 -73.46
C ALA A 472 129.64 170.29 -71.79
N ALA A 473 128.57 169.62 -71.08
CA ALA A 473 128.33 169.14 -69.55
C ALA A 473 126.89 168.61 -68.79
N LEU A 474 126.82 167.92 -67.54
CA LEU A 474 125.78 167.66 -66.30
C LEU A 474 124.68 166.44 -66.03
N ALA A 475 123.83 165.98 -64.94
CA ALA A 475 123.48 165.89 -63.37
C ALA A 475 122.10 165.00 -62.90
N ILE A 476 121.39 164.55 -61.71
CA ILE A 476 121.32 164.14 -60.15
C ILE A 476 119.93 163.43 -59.44
N PRO A 477 119.75 162.85 -58.12
CA PRO A 477 118.63 161.93 -57.40
C PRO A 477 117.94 162.23 -55.88
N GLU A 478 117.16 161.57 -54.85
CA GLU A 478 116.54 160.26 -54.09
C GLU A 478 115.20 160.44 -53.06
N ARG A 479 114.50 159.77 -51.97
CA ARG A 479 114.37 158.61 -50.85
C ARG A 479 112.92 158.20 -50.03
N VAL A 480 112.73 157.55 -48.76
CA VAL A 480 111.51 156.74 -48.03
C VAL A 480 111.39 156.63 -46.36
N GLY A 481 110.49 156.11 -45.35
CA GLY A 481 109.10 155.39 -44.94
C GLY A 481 108.76 154.83 -43.38
N GLU A 482 107.50 154.43 -42.78
CA GLU A 482 107.12 153.89 -41.30
C GLU A 482 105.60 153.36 -40.74
N LEU A 483 105.35 152.61 -39.54
CA LEU A 483 104.21 152.52 -38.38
C LEU A 483 103.09 151.31 -37.95
N ILE A 484 102.57 151.03 -36.63
CA ILE A 484 101.56 149.90 -36.01
C ILE A 484 100.73 149.95 -34.53
N GLN A 485 99.75 149.02 -34.01
CA GLN A 485 99.05 148.81 -32.56
C GLN A 485 97.86 147.68 -32.10
N SER A 486 97.33 147.41 -30.79
CA SER A 486 96.26 146.33 -30.23
C SER A 486 95.57 146.19 -28.69
N GLN A 487 94.45 145.41 -28.23
CA GLN A 487 93.81 145.12 -26.76
C GLN A 487 92.57 144.04 -26.37
N ALA A 488 92.00 143.68 -25.09
CA ALA A 488 90.84 142.65 -24.74
C ALA A 488 89.89 142.48 -23.38
N GLY A 489 88.57 142.06 -23.47
CA GLY A 489 87.82 141.07 -22.55
C GLY A 489 86.42 141.27 -21.81
N ALA A 490 85.20 141.04 -22.39
CA ALA A 490 83.90 140.57 -21.74
C ALA A 490 82.60 140.63 -22.61
N GLN A 491 81.80 139.54 -22.75
CA GLN A 491 80.32 139.47 -22.98
C GLN A 491 79.87 138.03 -23.39
N ALA A 492 79.11 137.30 -22.55
CA ALA A 492 78.66 135.93 -22.84
C ALA A 492 77.15 135.68 -22.58
N ASP A 493 76.68 135.85 -21.33
CA ASP A 493 75.34 135.38 -20.91
C ASP A 493 74.15 136.28 -21.30
N ARG A 494 74.28 137.10 -22.35
CA ARG A 494 73.47 138.34 -22.49
C ARG A 494 72.29 138.33 -23.46
N LEU A 495 71.96 137.20 -24.11
CA LEU A 495 70.86 137.15 -25.10
C LEU A 495 69.73 136.15 -24.78
N SER A 496 69.92 135.17 -23.89
CA SER A 496 68.82 134.28 -23.47
C SER A 496 67.74 135.00 -22.63
N ALA A 497 68.04 136.19 -22.11
CA ALA A 497 67.11 137.03 -21.35
C ALA A 497 66.43 138.13 -22.20
N ALA A 498 66.66 138.17 -23.52
CA ALA A 498 66.18 139.26 -24.39
C ALA A 498 64.72 139.10 -24.86
N ALA A 499 64.09 137.95 -24.65
CA ALA A 499 62.75 137.64 -25.17
C ALA A 499 61.62 138.38 -24.44
N ASP A 500 61.54 138.26 -23.11
CA ASP A 500 60.42 138.82 -22.33
C ASP A 500 60.65 140.28 -21.89
N ALA A 501 61.90 140.72 -21.82
CA ALA A 501 62.27 142.03 -21.26
C ALA A 501 61.91 143.24 -22.15
N LEU A 502 61.67 143.05 -23.45
CA LEU A 502 61.28 144.13 -24.37
C LEU A 502 59.79 144.55 -24.25
N THR A 503 58.96 143.74 -23.59
CA THR A 503 57.50 143.97 -23.49
C THR A 503 57.07 144.62 -22.17
N GLU A 504 57.91 144.57 -21.13
CA GLU A 504 57.70 145.19 -19.80
C GLU A 504 58.76 146.25 -19.41
N LEU A 505 59.69 146.62 -20.31
CA LEU A 505 60.36 147.93 -20.28
C LEU A 505 60.45 148.55 -21.70
N VAL A 506 59.45 149.19 -22.30
CA VAL A 506 58.17 149.77 -21.83
C VAL A 506 58.24 151.10 -21.06
N ARG A 507 57.43 152.07 -21.56
CA ARG A 507 56.33 152.78 -20.85
C ARG A 507 56.64 153.47 -19.49
N SER A 508 57.91 153.62 -19.13
CA SER A 508 58.40 154.43 -17.99
C SER A 508 59.53 155.42 -18.33
N ARG A 509 60.04 155.45 -19.58
CA ARG A 509 60.78 156.60 -20.13
C ARG A 509 59.87 157.40 -21.07
N PRO A 510 59.80 158.74 -20.93
CA PRO A 510 59.00 159.58 -21.80
C PRO A 510 59.74 159.86 -23.11
N ASP A 511 59.06 159.55 -24.21
CA ASP A 511 58.97 160.30 -25.47
C ASP A 511 58.35 159.31 -26.47
N ARG A 512 57.02 159.17 -26.35
CA ARG A 512 56.21 158.10 -26.94
C ARG A 512 55.14 158.71 -27.86
N ASP A 513 55.58 159.61 -28.72
CA ASP A 513 54.76 160.29 -29.73
C ASP A 513 55.61 160.56 -31.00
N GLU A 514 55.75 159.63 -31.95
CA GLU A 514 55.61 158.18 -31.81
C GLU A 514 56.47 157.44 -32.86
N LEU A 515 57.03 156.28 -32.50
CA LEU A 515 57.81 155.39 -33.39
C LEU A 515 57.00 154.78 -34.55
N SER A 516 55.74 155.16 -34.70
CA SER A 516 54.88 154.86 -35.84
C SER A 516 55.27 155.68 -37.10
N GLU A 517 55.54 156.98 -36.94
CA GLU A 517 55.72 157.89 -38.08
C GLU A 517 57.12 157.79 -38.70
N THR A 518 58.18 157.64 -37.90
CA THR A 518 59.55 157.49 -38.43
C THR A 518 59.77 156.16 -39.16
N VAL A 519 59.01 155.12 -38.82
CA VAL A 519 59.03 153.83 -39.55
C VAL A 519 58.33 153.97 -40.91
N SER A 520 57.31 154.83 -41.02
CA SER A 520 56.73 155.23 -42.31
C SER A 520 57.74 156.07 -43.14
N GLY A 521 58.35 157.08 -42.51
CA GLY A 521 59.23 158.04 -43.18
C GLY A 521 60.55 157.50 -43.76
N ILE A 522 61.04 156.35 -43.29
CA ILE A 522 62.28 155.74 -43.78
C ILE A 522 62.04 154.64 -44.84
N VAL A 523 60.87 153.99 -44.83
CA VAL A 523 60.54 152.94 -45.81
C VAL A 523 60.11 153.55 -47.15
N GLN A 524 59.30 154.61 -47.13
CA GLN A 524 58.75 155.21 -48.35
C GLN A 524 59.80 155.71 -49.37
N PRO A 525 60.91 156.37 -48.96
CA PRO A 525 61.92 156.86 -49.91
C PRO A 525 62.71 155.74 -50.62
N ALA A 526 62.85 154.56 -50.01
CA ALA A 526 63.59 153.45 -50.59
C ALA A 526 62.86 152.83 -51.81
N THR A 527 61.53 152.78 -51.77
CA THR A 527 60.70 152.38 -52.92
C THR A 527 60.74 153.38 -54.08
N ASP A 528 60.93 154.67 -53.80
CA ASP A 528 61.09 155.72 -54.82
C ASP A 528 62.50 155.76 -55.43
N ASP A 529 63.55 155.39 -54.68
CA ASP A 529 64.91 155.30 -55.22
C ASP A 529 65.06 154.09 -56.17
N LEU A 530 64.38 152.97 -55.89
CA LEU A 530 64.34 151.80 -56.79
C LEU A 530 63.70 152.13 -58.16
N THR A 531 62.61 152.90 -58.19
CA THR A 531 61.97 153.30 -59.44
C THR A 531 62.77 154.36 -60.20
N LYS A 532 63.40 155.32 -59.51
CA LYS A 532 64.27 156.32 -60.14
C LYS A 532 65.56 155.74 -60.71
N ARG A 533 66.19 154.76 -60.05
CA ARG A 533 67.44 154.15 -60.55
C ARG A 533 67.25 153.31 -61.81
N LEU A 534 66.08 152.67 -61.98
CA LEU A 534 65.76 151.97 -63.22
C LEU A 534 65.59 152.94 -64.39
N ALA A 535 64.79 154.01 -64.21
CA ALA A 535 64.61 155.04 -65.23
C ALA A 535 65.93 155.74 -65.61
N ALA A 536 66.74 156.11 -64.62
CA ALA A 536 67.99 156.83 -64.86
C ALA A 536 69.07 156.01 -65.60
N LEU A 537 69.04 154.67 -65.51
CA LEU A 537 70.02 153.81 -66.21
C LEU A 537 69.63 153.62 -67.68
N GLU A 538 68.33 153.50 -67.97
CA GLU A 538 67.79 153.48 -69.33
C GLU A 538 68.01 154.83 -70.05
N GLU A 539 67.77 155.94 -69.35
CA GLU A 539 67.97 157.30 -69.86
C GLU A 539 69.45 157.66 -70.07
N THR A 540 70.38 157.20 -69.21
CA THR A 540 71.81 157.49 -69.37
C THR A 540 72.51 156.72 -70.48
N MET A 541 72.05 155.51 -70.84
CA MET A 541 72.54 154.84 -72.05
C MET A 541 72.03 155.50 -73.34
N LEU A 542 70.79 156.01 -73.35
CA LEU A 542 70.25 156.76 -74.49
C LEU A 542 70.91 158.15 -74.63
N ALA A 543 71.12 158.88 -73.54
CA ALA A 543 71.78 160.20 -73.59
C ALA A 543 73.26 160.13 -74.02
N LEU A 544 73.94 159.00 -73.80
CA LEU A 544 75.32 158.80 -74.24
C LEU A 544 75.44 158.47 -75.76
N ALA A 545 74.31 158.27 -76.46
CA ALA A 545 74.31 158.01 -77.91
C ALA A 545 74.74 159.22 -78.75
N GLU A 546 74.39 160.45 -78.33
CA GLU A 546 74.50 161.64 -79.19
C GLU A 546 75.81 162.45 -79.02
N ALA A 547 76.59 162.21 -77.95
CA ALA A 547 77.66 163.12 -77.54
C ALA A 547 79.03 162.89 -78.21
N LEU A 548 79.36 161.67 -78.65
CA LEU A 548 80.74 161.29 -79.02
C LEU A 548 80.87 160.53 -80.35
N LEU A 549 80.56 161.21 -81.47
CA LEU A 549 81.53 161.48 -82.56
C LEU A 549 80.87 162.08 -83.82
N ARG A 550 80.21 163.23 -83.69
CA ARG A 550 79.91 164.10 -84.85
C ARG A 550 80.22 165.58 -84.61
N PRO A 551 81.45 166.04 -84.93
CA PRO A 551 81.77 167.47 -84.97
C PRO A 551 81.36 168.11 -86.31
N THR A 552 80.22 168.80 -86.28
CA THR A 552 80.06 170.18 -86.80
C THR A 552 80.94 170.69 -87.98
N ARG A 553 80.36 170.67 -89.19
CA ARG A 553 80.04 171.86 -90.03
C ARG A 553 81.16 172.90 -90.28
N THR A 554 81.61 173.11 -91.52
CA THR A 554 81.15 174.12 -92.52
C THR A 554 82.12 174.05 -93.73
N LYS A 555 81.88 174.65 -94.91
CA LYS A 555 80.95 175.71 -95.37
C LYS A 555 80.71 175.58 -96.89
N ASP A 556 79.61 176.18 -97.36
CA ASP A 556 79.24 176.51 -98.77
C ASP A 556 79.26 175.36 -99.81
#